data_AF-A0A9E5TEH3-F1
#
_entry.id   AF-A0A9E5TEH3-F1
#
_cell.length_a   1.000
_cell.length_b   1.000
_cell.length_c   1.000
_cell.angle_alpha   90.00
_cell.angle_beta   90.00
_cell.angle_gamma   90.00
#
_symmetry.space_group_name_H-M   'P 1'
#
loop_
_entity.id
_entity.type
_entity.pdbx_description
1 polymer ?
#
loop_
_entity_poly.entity_id
_entity_poly.type
_entity_poly.pdbx_seq_one_letter_code
_entity_poly.pdbx_strand_id
1 'polypeptide(L)' 'MSSKIIVVGLGPGGAEYLSMGALEALQKAGRVLLRTAVHPTVAQLPSFGIKCESLDWVYESTAELAEV' A
#
# COMPACT_ATOMS: atom_id res chain seq x y z
N MET A 1 5.77 2.33 -24.51
CA MET A 1 5.35 1.71 -23.24
C MET A 1 4.76 2.81 -22.37
N SER A 2 3.49 2.69 -21.96
CA SER A 2 2.86 3.69 -21.08
C SER A 2 3.01 3.26 -19.63
N SER A 3 3.57 4.13 -18.78
CA SER A 3 3.64 3.89 -17.35
C SER A 3 2.25 4.10 -16.74
N LYS A 4 1.75 3.11 -16.00
CA LYS A 4 0.44 3.16 -15.34
C LYS A 4 0.62 3.21 -13.82
N ILE A 5 -0.05 4.16 -13.18
CA ILE A 5 -0.19 4.24 -11.73
C ILE A 5 -1.61 3.77 -11.39
N ILE A 6 -1.72 2.90 -10.39
CA ILE A 6 -3.00 2.38 -9.89
C ILE A 6 -3.04 2.68 -8.40
N VAL A 7 -4.12 3.33 -7.95
CA VAL A 7 -4.36 3.62 -6.54
C VAL A 7 -5.50 2.73 -6.07
N VAL A 8 -5.28 1.99 -4.99
CA VAL A 8 -6.26 1.09 -4.37
C VAL A 8 -6.35 1.35 -2.87
N GLY A 9 -7.52 1.09 -2.29
CA GLY A 9 -7.69 1.10 -0.84
C GLY A 9 -7.38 -0.27 -0.21
N LEU A 10 -6.85 -0.27 1.01
CA LEU A 10 -6.55 -1.49 1.79
C LEU A 10 -7.71 -1.97 2.67
N GLY A 11 -8.84 -1.26 2.65
CA GLY A 11 -9.96 -1.45 3.58
C GLY A 11 -9.78 -0.66 4.89
N PRO A 12 -10.75 -0.70 5.81
CA PRO A 12 -10.68 -0.03 7.12
C PRO A 12 -9.94 -0.83 8.21
N GLY A 13 -9.52 -2.07 7.93
CA GLY A 13 -9.04 -3.00 8.96
C GLY A 13 -8.06 -4.03 8.41
N GLY A 14 -8.27 -5.31 8.74
CA GLY A 14 -7.46 -6.43 8.27
C GLY A 14 -7.71 -6.80 6.81
N ALA A 15 -6.98 -7.80 6.30
CA ALA A 15 -7.04 -8.21 4.90
C ALA A 15 -8.41 -8.77 4.48
N GLU A 16 -9.28 -9.16 5.41
CA GLU A 16 -10.66 -9.55 5.15
C GLU A 16 -11.50 -8.43 4.50
N TYR A 17 -11.06 -7.18 4.65
CA TYR A 17 -11.69 -6.02 4.01
C TYR A 17 -11.01 -5.61 2.69
N LEU A 18 -9.94 -6.29 2.28
CA LEU A 18 -9.29 -6.01 1.01
C LEU A 18 -10.17 -6.54 -0.13
N SER A 19 -10.57 -5.65 -1.04
CA SER A 19 -11.36 -6.09 -2.20
C SER A 19 -10.54 -6.99 -3.12
N MET A 20 -11.20 -7.94 -3.79
CA MET A 20 -10.54 -8.83 -4.76
C MET A 20 -9.83 -8.04 -5.86
N GLY A 21 -10.44 -6.96 -6.35
CA GLY A 21 -9.82 -6.10 -7.36
C GLY A 21 -8.55 -5.39 -6.85
N ALA A 22 -8.52 -4.96 -5.59
CA ALA A 22 -7.33 -4.37 -4.99
C ALA A 22 -6.21 -5.42 -4.83
N LEU A 23 -6.56 -6.62 -4.35
CA LEU A 23 -5.61 -7.72 -4.21
C LEU A 23 -4.98 -8.10 -5.56
N GLU A 24 -5.80 -8.24 -6.60
CA GLU A 24 -5.31 -8.54 -7.95
C GLU A 24 -4.41 -7.43 -8.50
N ALA A 25 -4.76 -6.16 -8.27
CA ALA A 25 -3.93 -5.04 -8.71
C ALA A 25 -2.56 -5.06 -8.02
N LEU A 26 -2.52 -5.35 -6.71
CA LEU A 26 -1.29 -5.45 -5.93
C LEU A 26 -0.42 -6.64 -6.38
N GLN A 27 -1.02 -7.81 -6.65
CA GLN A 27 -0.28 -8.98 -7.12
C GLN A 27 0.31 -8.82 -8.52
N LYS A 28 -0.36 -8.06 -9.39
CA LYS A 28 0.09 -7.79 -10.76
C LYS A 28 1.07 -6.61 -10.85
N ALA A 29 1.24 -5.84 -9.77
CA ALA A 29 2.09 -4.66 -9.76
C ALA A 29 3.58 -5.04 -9.74
N GLY A 30 4.38 -4.37 -10.56
CA GLY A 30 5.84 -4.50 -10.53
C GLY A 30 6.49 -3.82 -9.32
N ARG A 31 5.83 -2.78 -8.77
CA ARG A 31 6.23 -2.09 -7.53
C ARG A 31 4.98 -1.71 -6.76
N VAL A 32 4.97 -1.99 -5.46
CA VAL A 32 3.89 -1.61 -4.54
C VAL A 32 4.44 -0.61 -3.54
N LEU A 33 3.82 0.56 -3.50
CA LEU A 33 4.10 1.61 -2.53
C LEU A 33 2.93 1.73 -1.56
N LEU A 34 3.23 1.80 -0.27
CA LEU A 34 2.25 2.02 0.79
C LEU A 34 2.36 3.44 1.31
N ARG A 35 1.22 4.06 1.62
CA ARG A 35 1.21 5.30 2.40
C ARG A 35 1.87 5.09 3.76
N THR A 36 1.61 3.95 4.40
CA THR A 36 2.16 3.58 5.70
C THR A 36 2.28 2.07 5.86
N ALA A 37 3.27 1.62 6.64
CA ALA A 37 3.42 0.23 7.05
C ALA A 37 2.50 -0.15 8.23
N VAL A 38 1.89 0.82 8.90
CA VAL A 38 1.12 0.63 10.15
C VAL A 38 -0.28 0.05 9.90
N HIS A 39 -0.75 0.02 8.66
CA HIS A 39 -2.10 -0.44 8.33
C HIS A 39 -2.26 -1.96 8.59
N PRO A 40 -3.34 -2.44 9.25
CA PRO A 40 -3.45 -3.86 9.65
C PRO A 40 -3.32 -4.86 8.49
N THR A 41 -3.89 -4.56 7.31
CA THR A 41 -3.71 -5.36 6.08
C THR A 41 -2.25 -5.62 5.70
N VAL A 42 -1.31 -4.72 6.00
CA VAL A 42 0.09 -4.78 5.54
C VAL A 42 0.79 -6.03 6.05
N ALA A 43 0.50 -6.45 7.28
CA ALA A 43 1.08 -7.65 7.88
C ALA A 43 0.76 -8.94 7.10
N GLN A 44 -0.34 -8.96 6.33
CA GLN A 44 -0.79 -10.11 5.55
C GLN A 44 -0.37 -10.05 4.08
N LEU A 45 0.09 -8.90 3.57
CA LEU A 45 0.53 -8.79 2.17
C LEU A 45 1.63 -9.80 1.78
N PRO A 46 2.62 -10.13 2.64
CA PRO A 46 3.64 -11.12 2.31
C PRO A 46 3.07 -12.53 2.07
N SER A 47 1.99 -12.93 2.74
CA SER A 47 1.39 -14.26 2.52
C SER A 47 0.68 -14.38 1.18
N PHE A 48 0.32 -13.25 0.56
CA PHE A 48 -0.18 -13.15 -0.80
C PHE A 48 0.94 -13.01 -1.85
N GLY A 49 2.21 -13.09 -1.45
CA GLY A 49 3.36 -12.91 -2.33
C GLY A 49 3.65 -11.46 -2.71
N ILE A 50 3.04 -10.49 -2.03
CA ILE A 50 3.17 -9.06 -2.34
C ILE A 50 4.35 -8.47 -1.59
N LYS A 51 5.35 -7.99 -2.32
CA LYS A 51 6.44 -7.17 -1.78
C LYS A 51 6.06 -5.70 -1.89
N CYS A 52 6.23 -4.97 -0.81
CA CYS A 52 5.86 -3.56 -0.74
C CYS A 52 6.91 -2.74 0.00
N GLU A 53 6.91 -1.44 -0.29
CA GLU A 53 7.77 -0.44 0.32
C GLU A 53 6.88 0.65 0.92
N SER A 54 7.15 1.05 2.15
CA SER A 54 6.42 2.13 2.82
C SER A 54 7.04 3.49 2.52
N LEU A 55 6.18 4.50 2.43
CA LEU A 55 6.55 5.92 2.34
C LEU A 55 6.46 6.62 3.72
N ASP A 56 6.46 5.87 4.82
CA ASP A 56 6.45 6.44 6.19
C ASP A 56 7.56 7.50 6.37
N TRP A 57 8.74 7.26 5.78
CA TRP A 57 9.88 8.19 5.82
C TRP A 57 9.56 9.59 5.28
N VAL A 58 8.61 9.72 4.35
CA VAL A 58 8.17 11.02 3.82
C VAL A 58 7.49 11.80 4.93
N TYR A 59 6.59 11.15 5.68
CA TYR A 59 5.86 11.76 6.78
C TYR A 59 6.72 11.97 8.02
N GLU A 60 7.68 11.09 8.28
CA GLU A 60 8.61 11.22 9.41
C GLU A 60 9.64 12.34 9.19
N SER A 61 9.79 12.84 7.96
CA SER A 61 10.74 13.91 7.62
C SER A 61 10.24 15.32 7.94
N THR A 62 8.97 15.48 8.31
CA THR A 62 8.36 16.77 8.63
C THR A 62 7.56 16.70 9.94
N ALA A 63 7.40 17.83 10.61
CA ALA A 63 6.61 17.91 11.84
C ALA A 63 5.10 18.06 11.56
N GLU A 64 4.75 18.59 10.39
CA GLU A 64 3.39 18.93 10.00
C GLU A 64 2.98 18.21 8.72
N LEU A 65 1.76 17.66 8.70
CA LEU A 65 1.20 16.98 7.53
C LEU A 65 1.05 17.93 6.34
N ALA A 66 0.80 19.22 6.59
CA ALA A 66 0.66 20.23 5.54
C ALA A 66 1.97 20.51 4.78
N GLU A 67 3.11 20.05 5.31
CA GLU A 67 4.43 20.22 4.72
C GLU A 67 4.88 19.00 3.87
N VAL A 68 4.03 17.97 3.78
CA VAL A 68 4.20 16.76 2.96
C VAL A 68 3.36 16.83 1.69
#